data_AF-A0A507DA08-F1
#
_entry.id   AF-A0A507DA08-F1
#
_cell.length_a   1.000
_cell.length_b   1.000
_cell.length_c   1.000
_cell.angle_alpha   90.00
_cell.angle_beta   90.00
_cell.angle_gamma   90.00
#
_symmetry.space_group_name_H-M   'P 1'
#
loop_
_entity.id
_entity.type
_entity.pdbx_description
1 polymer ?
#
loop_
_entity_poly.entity_id
_entity_poly.type
_entity_poly.pdbx_seq_one_letter_code
_entity_poly.pdbx_strand_id
1 'polypeptide(L)'
;MDPASSSSSRPHAITSALSLDHPKRRISLKAVYTDVCRIRKDSVIAKQVDDTFNILVEALERYGTEALSLSFNGGKDCMVMVHVYMAALYEYLTSRGKAKANGLAVVNGTGPLSKVEYPHIVHETVASPPIKTLYVRCLDPFKEVDDFVEECAQEYNLDMHKIAEPMKEALQSFLDHNPSVQAILIGTRRTDPHAQNQVAFDPTDNGWPNVMRVHPILDWEYVDIWTYLKLLHVDYCRLYDKGYTSLGGISNTMPNPALRKQEIPDEYLPAYMLQDASQERNGRRQTKRSHD
;
A
#
# COMPACT_ATOMS: atom_id res chain seq x y z
N MET A 1 35.84 20.78 -60.73
CA MET A 1 34.59 21.48 -61.07
C MET A 1 33.52 20.42 -61.17
N ASP A 2 32.55 20.48 -60.24
CA ASP A 2 31.35 19.68 -59.95
C ASP A 2 31.08 18.35 -60.68
N PRO A 3 30.51 17.38 -59.93
CA PRO A 3 29.08 17.20 -60.15
C PRO A 3 28.22 16.97 -58.89
N ALA A 4 27.04 17.59 -58.93
CA ALA A 4 25.74 17.08 -58.52
C ALA A 4 25.53 16.63 -57.06
N SER A 5 24.97 17.51 -56.23
CA SER A 5 24.07 17.14 -55.14
C SER A 5 22.67 17.69 -55.44
N SER A 6 21.69 16.79 -55.49
CA SER A 6 20.27 17.14 -55.61
C SER A 6 19.43 16.32 -54.64
N SER A 7 18.44 17.01 -54.08
CA SER A 7 17.26 16.55 -53.32
C SER A 7 17.47 16.41 -51.81
N SER A 8 16.90 17.33 -51.01
CA SER A 8 15.51 17.32 -50.47
C SER A 8 15.38 16.31 -49.31
N SER A 9 14.74 16.53 -48.16
CA SER A 9 13.90 17.61 -47.64
C SER A 9 13.73 17.41 -46.13
N ARG A 10 13.67 18.54 -45.41
CA ARG A 10 12.91 18.83 -44.17
C ARG A 10 13.27 18.17 -42.82
N PRO A 11 12.98 18.91 -41.71
CA PRO A 11 13.40 18.57 -40.35
C PRO A 11 12.30 17.79 -39.60
N HIS A 12 12.69 16.85 -38.77
CA HIS A 12 11.81 16.29 -37.74
C HIS A 12 12.25 16.78 -36.37
N ALA A 13 11.58 17.85 -35.93
CA ALA A 13 11.38 18.13 -34.51
C ALA A 13 10.09 17.40 -34.09
N ILE A 14 10.20 16.39 -33.22
CA ILE A 14 9.13 15.91 -32.32
C ILE A 14 9.84 15.40 -31.05
N THR A 15 10.10 16.28 -30.08
CA THR A 15 9.37 16.40 -28.79
C THR A 15 10.06 15.65 -27.65
N SER A 16 11.09 16.27 -27.07
CA SER A 16 11.43 16.04 -25.66
C SER A 16 10.35 16.75 -24.81
N ALA A 17 9.28 16.03 -24.48
CA ALA A 17 8.40 16.46 -23.41
C ALA A 17 9.16 16.28 -22.09
N LEU A 18 9.88 17.33 -21.70
CA LEU A 18 10.34 17.51 -20.34
C LEU A 18 9.11 17.39 -19.42
N SER A 19 9.20 16.47 -18.48
CA SER A 19 8.30 16.26 -17.36
C SER A 19 7.83 17.60 -16.80
N LEU A 20 6.61 18.01 -17.15
CA LEU A 20 5.89 19.04 -16.44
C LEU A 20 5.53 18.42 -15.09
N ASP A 21 6.27 18.82 -14.07
CA ASP A 21 6.04 18.51 -12.66
C ASP A 21 4.67 19.09 -12.26
N HIS A 22 3.62 18.36 -12.63
CA HIS A 22 2.29 18.60 -12.10
C HIS A 22 2.28 17.98 -10.71
N PRO A 23 1.90 18.72 -9.65
CA PRO A 23 1.71 18.10 -8.36
C PRO A 23 0.72 16.95 -8.55
N LYS A 24 1.18 15.70 -8.37
CA LYS A 24 0.32 14.52 -8.43
C LYS A 24 -0.85 14.79 -7.48
N ARG A 25 -2.05 14.88 -8.04
CA ARG A 25 -3.25 15.18 -7.26
C ARG A 25 -3.46 14.02 -6.30
N ARG A 26 -3.46 14.31 -4.99
CA ARG A 26 -3.72 13.34 -3.92
C ARG A 26 -4.94 12.47 -4.24
N ILE A 27 -4.85 11.17 -3.99
CA ILE A 27 -5.89 10.21 -4.35
C ILE A 27 -7.19 10.54 -3.62
N SER A 28 -8.32 10.34 -4.29
CA SER A 28 -9.63 10.49 -3.66
C SER A 28 -10.03 9.18 -2.98
N LEU A 29 -10.33 9.22 -1.68
CA LEU A 29 -10.87 8.07 -0.95
C LEU A 29 -12.09 7.46 -1.65
N LYS A 30 -12.98 8.30 -2.19
CA LYS A 30 -14.18 7.86 -2.92
C LYS A 30 -13.83 7.13 -4.23
N ALA A 31 -12.83 7.62 -4.95
CA ALA A 31 -12.39 6.98 -6.20
C ALA A 31 -11.82 5.58 -5.91
N VAL A 32 -10.90 5.49 -4.94
CA VAL A 32 -10.32 4.21 -4.51
C VAL A 32 -11.39 3.25 -4.01
N TYR A 33 -12.32 3.72 -3.18
CA TYR A 33 -13.45 2.92 -2.73
C TYR A 33 -14.27 2.35 -3.90
N THR A 34 -14.57 3.19 -4.90
CA THR A 34 -15.34 2.76 -6.08
C THR A 34 -14.61 1.66 -6.85
N ASP A 35 -13.31 1.83 -7.07
CA ASP A 35 -12.46 0.86 -7.77
C ASP A 35 -12.33 -0.46 -7.00
N VAL A 36 -12.08 -0.39 -5.69
CA VAL A 36 -12.00 -1.57 -4.82
C VAL A 36 -13.34 -2.30 -4.78
N CYS A 37 -14.46 -1.60 -4.64
CA CYS A 37 -15.80 -2.20 -4.67
C CYS A 37 -16.14 -2.88 -6.00
N ARG A 38 -15.60 -2.38 -7.13
CA ARG A 38 -15.74 -3.03 -8.43
C ARG A 38 -14.99 -4.36 -8.46
N ILE A 39 -13.71 -4.37 -8.08
CA ILE A 39 -12.86 -5.57 -8.09
C ILE A 39 -13.34 -6.62 -7.07
N ARG A 40 -13.90 -6.20 -5.92
CA ARG A 40 -14.55 -7.09 -4.94
C ARG A 40 -15.72 -7.88 -5.49
N LYS A 41 -16.38 -7.39 -6.54
CA LYS A 41 -17.58 -8.03 -7.12
C LYS A 41 -17.26 -8.82 -8.38
N ASP A 42 -16.33 -8.32 -9.18
CA ASP A 42 -16.09 -8.81 -10.54
C ASP A 42 -14.60 -8.82 -10.87
N SER A 43 -13.88 -9.78 -10.28
CA SER A 43 -12.49 -10.09 -10.64
C SER A 43 -12.09 -11.48 -10.17
N VAL A 44 -10.98 -11.99 -10.72
CA VAL A 44 -10.38 -13.27 -10.29
C VAL A 44 -9.84 -13.23 -8.85
N ILE A 45 -9.61 -12.04 -8.30
CA ILE A 45 -9.14 -11.80 -6.92
C ILE A 45 -10.26 -11.28 -6.01
N ALA A 46 -11.52 -11.37 -6.43
CA ALA A 46 -12.66 -10.79 -5.72
C ALA A 46 -12.73 -11.25 -4.26
N LYS A 47 -12.50 -12.55 -4.01
CA LYS A 47 -12.49 -13.12 -2.66
C LYS A 47 -11.38 -12.52 -1.80
N GLN A 48 -10.14 -12.49 -2.30
CA GLN A 48 -8.98 -11.93 -1.60
C GLN A 48 -9.23 -10.46 -1.23
N VAL A 49 -9.74 -9.66 -2.17
CA VAL A 49 -10.03 -8.24 -1.91
C VAL A 49 -11.19 -8.08 -0.92
N ASP A 50 -12.23 -8.91 -1.00
CA ASP A 50 -13.37 -8.84 -0.07
C ASP A 50 -12.96 -9.21 1.37
N ASP A 51 -12.23 -10.31 1.55
CA ASP A 51 -11.72 -10.74 2.85
C ASP A 51 -10.84 -9.64 3.47
N THR A 52 -9.88 -9.10 2.70
CA THR A 52 -9.00 -8.01 3.14
C THR A 52 -9.80 -6.76 3.50
N PHE A 53 -10.77 -6.35 2.68
CA PHE A 53 -11.62 -5.20 2.95
C PHE A 53 -12.39 -5.38 4.27
N ASN A 54 -12.97 -6.56 4.50
CA ASN A 54 -13.75 -6.84 5.69
C ASN A 54 -12.87 -6.83 6.96
N ILE A 55 -11.66 -7.41 6.90
CA ILE A 55 -10.68 -7.35 8.00
C ILE A 55 -10.31 -5.90 8.32
N LEU A 56 -10.10 -5.06 7.30
CA LEU A 56 -9.73 -3.66 7.49
C LEU A 56 -10.88 -2.82 8.07
N VAL A 57 -12.12 -3.05 7.63
CA VAL A 57 -13.30 -2.43 8.22
C VAL A 57 -13.44 -2.85 9.68
N GLU A 58 -13.31 -4.14 9.99
CA GLU A 58 -13.36 -4.65 11.36
C GLU A 58 -12.28 -4.02 12.26
N ALA A 59 -11.05 -3.88 11.75
CA ALA A 59 -9.97 -3.21 12.47
C ALA A 59 -10.30 -1.72 12.73
N LEU A 60 -10.84 -1.01 11.73
CA LEU A 60 -11.28 0.38 11.89
C LEU A 60 -12.44 0.51 12.88
N GLU A 61 -13.37 -0.44 12.93
CA GLU A 61 -14.47 -0.47 13.90
C GLU A 61 -13.97 -0.70 15.33
N ARG A 62 -12.97 -1.57 15.51
CA ARG A 62 -12.38 -1.90 16.82
C ARG A 62 -11.51 -0.78 17.38
N TYR A 63 -10.67 -0.18 16.54
CA TYR A 63 -9.59 0.70 16.99
C TYR A 63 -9.77 2.16 16.53
N GLY A 64 -10.65 2.43 15.57
CA GLY A 64 -10.78 3.75 14.95
C GLY A 64 -9.51 4.21 14.23
N THR A 65 -9.48 5.48 13.83
CA THR A 65 -8.36 6.06 13.08
C THR A 65 -7.19 6.48 13.98
N GLU A 66 -7.44 6.66 15.28
CA GLU A 66 -6.41 7.12 16.23
C GLU A 66 -5.58 5.99 16.83
N ALA A 67 -6.21 4.85 17.11
CA ALA A 67 -5.56 3.70 17.76
C ALA A 67 -5.06 2.65 16.76
N LEU A 68 -5.34 2.80 15.46
CA LEU A 68 -4.88 1.92 14.39
C LEU A 68 -3.75 2.60 13.60
N SER A 69 -2.60 1.95 13.49
CA SER A 69 -1.46 2.40 12.67
C SER A 69 -1.15 1.45 11.51
N LEU A 70 -0.29 1.87 10.60
CA LEU A 70 0.26 1.01 9.53
C LEU A 70 1.75 0.77 9.75
N SER A 71 2.22 -0.43 9.40
CA SER A 71 3.62 -0.68 9.07
C SER A 71 3.77 -0.62 7.55
N PHE A 72 4.56 0.32 7.04
CA PHE A 72 4.69 0.59 5.60
C PHE A 72 6.15 0.75 5.19
N ASN A 73 6.57 0.03 4.15
CA ASN A 73 7.95 0.02 3.66
C ASN A 73 8.08 0.29 2.15
N GLY A 74 6.99 0.69 1.48
CA GLY A 74 6.97 0.92 0.02
C GLY A 74 7.06 -0.35 -0.84
N GLY A 75 7.01 -1.53 -0.23
CA GLY A 75 6.95 -2.81 -0.94
C GLY A 75 5.59 -3.04 -1.61
N LYS A 76 5.55 -3.95 -2.60
CA LYS A 76 4.31 -4.29 -3.34
C LYS A 76 3.19 -4.78 -2.42
N ASP A 77 3.53 -5.47 -1.33
CA ASP A 77 2.58 -6.10 -0.43
C ASP A 77 1.86 -5.04 0.43
N CYS A 78 2.62 -4.11 1.03
CA CYS A 78 2.03 -3.00 1.78
C CYS A 78 1.31 -1.98 0.86
N MET A 79 1.65 -1.92 -0.43
CA MET A 79 0.91 -1.12 -1.42
C MET A 79 -0.51 -1.65 -1.64
N VAL A 80 -0.68 -2.97 -1.80
CA VAL A 80 -2.02 -3.57 -1.86
C VAL A 80 -2.79 -3.26 -0.57
N MET A 81 -2.16 -3.50 0.59
CA MET A 81 -2.78 -3.28 1.89
C MET A 81 -3.23 -1.82 2.08
N VAL A 82 -2.38 -0.83 1.80
CA VAL A 82 -2.74 0.58 1.97
C VAL A 82 -3.84 0.99 1.00
N HIS A 83 -3.83 0.51 -0.25
CA HIS A 83 -4.86 0.85 -1.23
C HIS A 83 -6.24 0.30 -0.82
N VAL A 84 -6.31 -0.94 -0.34
CA VAL A 84 -7.58 -1.49 0.21
C VAL A 84 -7.97 -0.78 1.51
N TYR A 85 -7.00 -0.40 2.36
CA TYR A 85 -7.26 0.37 3.58
C TYR A 85 -7.93 1.71 3.28
N MET A 86 -7.51 2.42 2.23
CA MET A 86 -8.16 3.68 1.82
C MET A 86 -9.64 3.48 1.49
N ALA A 87 -10.01 2.36 0.84
CA ALA A 87 -11.40 2.02 0.60
C ALA A 87 -12.16 1.72 1.90
N ALA A 88 -11.57 0.91 2.78
CA ALA A 88 -12.18 0.59 4.07
C ALA A 88 -12.35 1.83 4.96
N LEU A 89 -11.39 2.76 4.94
CA LEU A 89 -11.44 4.03 5.63
C LEU A 89 -12.59 4.91 5.12
N TYR A 90 -12.81 4.96 3.81
CA TYR A 90 -13.96 5.66 3.23
C TYR A 90 -15.29 5.10 3.72
N GLU A 91 -15.45 3.77 3.70
CA GLU A 91 -16.64 3.08 4.20
C GLU A 91 -16.87 3.43 5.68
N TYR A 92 -15.83 3.29 6.51
CA TYR A 92 -15.89 3.57 7.93
C TYR A 92 -16.30 5.03 8.23
N LEU A 93 -15.66 6.01 7.57
CA LEU A 93 -15.95 7.42 7.79
C LEU A 93 -17.36 7.81 7.34
N THR A 94 -17.82 7.28 6.20
CA THR A 94 -19.16 7.59 5.68
C THR A 94 -20.26 6.90 6.48
N SER A 95 -20.06 5.67 6.91
CA SER A 95 -21.00 4.94 7.76
C SER A 95 -21.15 5.57 9.14
N ARG A 96 -20.06 6.06 9.76
CA ARG A 96 -20.14 6.88 10.99
C ARG A 96 -20.82 8.23 10.78
N GLY A 97 -20.61 8.89 9.65
CA GLY A 97 -21.31 10.13 9.29
C GLY A 97 -22.83 9.93 9.23
N LYS A 98 -23.28 8.86 8.58
CA LYS A 98 -24.70 8.46 8.54
C LYS A 98 -25.27 8.18 9.94
N ALA A 99 -24.53 7.46 10.78
CA ALA A 99 -24.97 7.16 12.15
C ALA A 99 -25.14 8.42 13.01
N LYS A 100 -24.22 9.40 12.91
CA LYS A 100 -24.35 10.69 13.62
C LYS A 100 -25.52 11.52 13.11
N ALA A 101 -25.73 11.58 11.79
CA ALA A 101 -26.87 12.29 11.21
C ALA A 101 -28.22 11.68 11.64
N ASN A 102 -28.30 10.34 11.70
CA ASN A 102 -29.51 9.64 12.15
C ASN A 102 -29.72 9.74 13.68
N GLY A 103 -28.66 9.87 14.49
CA GLY A 103 -28.74 10.01 15.95
C GLY A 103 -29.13 11.41 16.47
N LEU A 104 -29.05 12.45 15.62
CA LEU A 104 -29.49 13.82 15.93
C LEU A 104 -31.00 14.04 15.71
N ALA A 105 -31.74 13.04 15.20
CA ALA A 105 -33.17 13.14 14.89
C ALA A 105 -34.12 12.80 16.07
N VAL A 106 -33.63 12.71 17.31
CA VAL A 106 -34.48 12.50 18.50
C VAL A 106 -34.48 13.76 19.36
N VAL A 107 -35.33 14.71 18.99
CA VAL A 107 -35.81 15.76 19.92
C VAL A 107 -37.30 15.53 20.13
N ASN A 108 -37.66 15.28 21.39
CA ASN A 108 -39.03 15.14 21.87
C ASN A 108 -39.89 16.36 21.47
N GLY A 109 -41.00 16.11 20.78
CA GLY A 109 -41.99 17.14 20.47
C GLY A 109 -43.22 16.55 19.81
N THR A 110 -44.30 16.41 20.57
CA THR A 110 -45.64 16.10 20.08
C THR A 110 -46.16 17.23 19.20
N GLY A 111 -46.00 17.09 17.88
CA GLY A 111 -46.56 18.00 16.87
C GLY A 111 -46.76 17.27 15.54
N PRO A 112 -47.67 17.73 14.66
CA PRO A 112 -48.06 16.98 13.48
C PRO A 112 -46.89 16.88 12.49
N LEU A 113 -46.77 15.71 11.86
CA LEU A 113 -45.80 15.34 10.83
C LEU A 113 -45.82 16.31 9.65
N SER A 114 -45.07 17.42 9.73
CA SER A 114 -44.60 18.13 8.56
C SER A 114 -43.43 17.35 7.97
N LYS A 115 -43.49 17.08 6.66
CA LYS A 115 -42.43 16.43 5.87
C LYS A 115 -41.06 16.90 6.33
N VAL A 116 -40.30 15.99 6.94
CA VAL A 116 -38.88 16.20 7.22
C VAL A 116 -38.20 16.21 5.85
N GLU A 117 -37.94 17.40 5.33
CA GLU A 117 -37.01 17.55 4.21
C GLU A 117 -35.64 17.08 4.70
N TYR A 118 -35.23 15.91 4.22
CA TYR A 118 -33.86 15.45 4.39
C TYR A 118 -32.95 16.51 3.79
N PRO A 119 -32.00 17.09 4.53
CA PRO A 119 -31.03 17.99 3.94
C PRO A 119 -30.34 17.20 2.83
N HIS A 120 -30.37 17.74 1.62
CA HIS A 120 -29.58 17.25 0.50
C HIS A 120 -28.18 16.98 1.02
N ILE A 121 -27.78 15.70 1.08
CA ILE A 121 -26.41 15.33 1.44
C ILE A 121 -25.56 15.88 0.31
N VAL A 122 -25.05 17.09 0.50
CA VAL A 122 -23.90 17.60 -0.21
C VAL A 122 -22.87 16.47 -0.17
N HIS A 123 -22.45 15.99 -1.34
CA HIS A 123 -21.37 15.01 -1.49
C HIS A 123 -20.09 15.63 -0.92
N GLU A 124 -19.98 15.63 0.40
CA GLU A 124 -18.85 16.18 1.10
C GLU A 124 -17.64 15.31 0.73
N THR A 125 -16.60 15.94 0.20
CA THR A 125 -15.34 15.27 -0.07
C THR A 125 -14.79 14.78 1.27
N VAL A 126 -14.98 13.50 1.57
CA VAL A 126 -14.41 12.85 2.76
C VAL A 126 -12.90 12.88 2.62
N ALA A 127 -12.25 13.76 3.37
CA ALA A 127 -10.80 13.82 3.44
C ALA A 127 -10.27 12.67 4.29
N SER A 128 -9.15 12.09 3.88
CA SER A 128 -8.45 11.12 4.73
C SER A 128 -7.78 11.86 5.89
N PRO A 129 -8.04 11.46 7.16
CA PRO A 129 -7.20 11.89 8.27
C PRO A 129 -5.74 11.44 8.05
N PRO A 130 -4.74 12.07 8.71
CA PRO A 130 -3.38 11.55 8.76
C PRO A 130 -3.38 10.13 9.33
N ILE A 131 -2.62 9.24 8.71
CA ILE A 131 -2.58 7.84 9.10
C ILE A 131 -1.24 7.54 9.75
N LYS A 132 -1.23 7.29 11.06
CA LYS A 132 0.00 6.98 11.82
C LYS A 132 0.69 5.77 11.19
N THR A 133 1.94 5.96 10.76
CA THR A 133 2.64 4.95 9.97
C THR A 133 4.05 4.76 10.49
N LEU A 134 4.39 3.53 10.85
CA LEU A 134 5.75 3.11 11.18
C LEU A 134 6.49 2.68 9.91
N TYR A 135 7.64 3.28 9.65
CA TYR A 135 8.60 2.82 8.65
C TYR A 135 9.94 2.49 9.31
N VAL A 136 10.17 1.19 9.49
CA VAL A 136 11.47 0.69 9.96
C VAL A 136 12.43 0.67 8.78
N ARG A 137 13.34 1.65 8.73
CA ARG A 137 14.30 1.83 7.65
C ARG A 137 15.38 0.77 7.71
N CYS A 138 15.68 0.20 6.56
CA CYS A 138 16.89 -0.59 6.39
C CYS A 138 18.13 0.31 6.54
N LEU A 139 19.26 -0.25 6.97
CA LEU A 139 20.52 0.49 7.14
C LEU A 139 21.12 0.92 5.80
N ASP A 140 20.88 0.16 4.73
CA ASP A 140 21.38 0.38 3.38
C ASP A 140 20.24 0.37 2.34
N PRO A 141 19.27 1.31 2.43
CA PRO A 141 18.09 1.30 1.57
C PRO A 141 18.44 1.71 0.14
N PHE A 142 17.70 1.17 -0.84
CA PHE A 142 17.71 1.72 -2.18
C PHE A 142 17.11 3.14 -2.17
N LYS A 143 17.76 4.08 -2.87
CA LYS A 143 17.20 5.43 -3.02
C LYS A 143 15.82 5.39 -3.66
N GLU A 144 15.60 4.52 -4.65
CA GLU A 144 14.29 4.38 -5.30
C GLU A 144 13.18 3.88 -4.36
N VAL A 145 13.52 3.19 -3.27
CA VAL A 145 12.53 2.77 -2.26
C VAL A 145 12.21 3.94 -1.34
N ASP A 146 13.22 4.63 -0.82
CA ASP A 146 12.98 5.79 0.05
C ASP A 146 12.22 6.90 -0.70
N ASP A 147 12.60 7.23 -1.94
CA ASP A 147 11.88 8.19 -2.78
C ASP A 147 10.40 7.78 -2.94
N PHE A 148 10.15 6.50 -3.25
CA PHE A 148 8.79 5.98 -3.44
C PHE A 148 7.97 5.99 -2.14
N VAL A 149 8.60 5.75 -0.99
CA VAL A 149 7.95 5.85 0.31
C VAL A 149 7.53 7.30 0.62
N GLU A 150 8.36 8.29 0.31
CA GLU A 150 7.98 9.71 0.47
C GLU A 150 6.82 10.10 -0.46
N GLU A 151 6.85 9.65 -1.71
CA GLU A 151 5.74 9.85 -2.66
C GLU A 151 4.43 9.27 -2.10
N CYS A 152 4.48 8.02 -1.62
CA CYS A 152 3.33 7.37 -0.99
C CYS A 152 2.87 8.11 0.27
N ALA A 153 3.80 8.63 1.09
CA ALA A 153 3.43 9.36 2.30
C ALA A 153 2.57 10.59 1.98
N GLN A 154 2.91 11.33 0.92
CA GLN A 154 2.14 12.48 0.46
C GLN A 154 0.81 12.05 -0.18
N GLU A 155 0.86 11.03 -1.04
CA GLU A 155 -0.29 10.57 -1.82
C GLU A 155 -1.38 9.92 -0.97
N TYR A 156 -0.98 9.14 0.05
CA TYR A 156 -1.88 8.41 0.94
C TYR A 156 -2.07 9.09 2.31
N ASN A 157 -1.40 10.21 2.58
CA ASN A 157 -1.44 10.96 3.84
C ASN A 157 -0.95 10.17 5.05
N LEU A 158 0.19 9.52 4.86
CA LEU A 158 0.85 8.73 5.89
C LEU A 158 1.63 9.69 6.78
N ASP A 159 1.29 9.71 8.07
CA ASP A 159 2.08 10.37 9.10
C ASP A 159 3.25 9.45 9.48
N MET A 160 4.38 9.65 8.81
CA MET A 160 5.50 8.72 8.78
C MET A 160 6.45 8.91 9.97
N HIS A 161 6.54 7.89 10.81
CA HIS A 161 7.54 7.76 11.87
C HIS A 161 8.65 6.80 11.41
N LYS A 162 9.79 7.36 11.03
CA LYS A 162 10.91 6.64 10.41
C LYS A 162 11.95 6.28 11.47
N ILE A 163 12.21 4.99 11.65
CA ILE A 163 13.12 4.49 12.70
C ILE A 163 14.12 3.52 12.07
N ALA A 164 15.42 3.68 12.38
CA ALA A 164 16.50 2.85 11.85
C ALA A 164 17.11 1.99 12.98
N GLU A 165 16.28 1.15 13.58
CA GLU A 165 16.62 0.26 14.69
C GLU A 165 16.15 -1.17 14.36
N PRO A 166 16.60 -2.21 15.10
CA PRO A 166 16.02 -3.52 14.91
C PRO A 166 14.51 -3.50 15.22
N MET A 167 13.76 -4.40 14.57
CA MET A 167 12.29 -4.32 14.47
C MET A 167 11.58 -4.18 15.81
N LYS A 168 12.08 -4.86 16.85
CA LYS A 168 11.47 -4.89 18.18
C LYS A 168 11.64 -3.55 18.90
N GLU A 169 12.84 -3.00 18.86
CA GLU A 169 13.22 -1.70 19.42
C GLU A 169 12.49 -0.58 18.69
N ALA A 170 12.45 -0.65 17.35
CA ALA A 170 11.71 0.29 16.53
C ALA A 170 10.21 0.30 16.85
N LEU A 171 9.60 -0.87 17.07
CA LEU A 171 8.21 -0.97 17.49
C LEU A 171 8.00 -0.38 18.88
N GLN A 172 8.88 -0.67 19.84
CA GLN A 172 8.80 -0.09 21.20
C GLN A 172 8.87 1.43 21.14
N SER A 173 9.89 1.97 20.47
CA SER A 173 10.07 3.41 20.29
C SER A 173 8.86 4.04 19.62
N PHE A 174 8.29 3.41 18.59
CA PHE A 174 7.08 3.89 17.95
C PHE A 174 5.89 3.99 18.90
N LEU A 175 5.64 2.96 19.71
CA LEU A 175 4.53 2.94 20.68
C LEU A 175 4.74 3.92 21.83
N ASP A 176 5.97 4.12 22.29
CA ASP A 176 6.30 5.10 23.34
C ASP A 176 5.96 6.53 22.89
N HIS A 177 6.20 6.86 21.62
CA HIS A 177 5.83 8.14 21.03
C HIS A 177 4.33 8.24 20.67
N ASN A 178 3.65 7.09 20.53
CA ASN A 178 2.26 7.02 20.11
C ASN A 178 1.44 6.15 21.09
N PRO A 179 1.26 6.58 22.35
CA PRO A 179 0.63 5.77 23.40
C PRO A 179 -0.86 5.47 23.16
N SER A 180 -1.47 6.11 22.16
CA SER A 180 -2.83 5.82 21.71
C SER A 180 -2.93 4.59 20.81
N VAL A 181 -1.83 4.15 20.19
CA VAL A 181 -1.83 3.01 19.25
C VAL A 181 -2.05 1.70 20.01
N GLN A 182 -3.02 0.92 19.54
CA GLN A 182 -3.41 -0.38 20.09
C GLN A 182 -3.30 -1.51 19.05
N ALA A 183 -3.32 -1.17 17.77
CA ALA A 183 -3.20 -2.11 16.68
C ALA A 183 -2.35 -1.55 15.54
N ILE A 184 -1.62 -2.44 14.86
CA ILE A 184 -0.79 -2.11 13.70
C ILE A 184 -1.09 -3.06 12.53
N LEU A 185 -1.35 -2.49 11.37
CA LEU A 185 -1.55 -3.22 10.11
C LEU A 185 -0.21 -3.65 9.53
N ILE A 186 -0.07 -4.93 9.16
CA ILE A 186 1.18 -5.50 8.65
C ILE A 186 0.92 -6.25 7.33
N GLY A 187 1.63 -5.86 6.29
CA GLY A 187 1.55 -6.45 4.94
C GLY A 187 2.33 -7.77 4.78
N THR A 188 2.20 -8.69 5.74
CA THR A 188 2.81 -10.03 5.67
C THR A 188 1.88 -11.02 4.98
N ARG A 189 2.42 -11.90 4.14
CA ARG A 189 1.71 -13.03 3.52
C ARG A 189 2.12 -14.36 4.16
N ARG A 190 1.28 -15.39 4.05
CA ARG A 190 1.51 -16.72 4.64
C ARG A 190 2.79 -17.39 4.14
N THR A 191 3.20 -17.05 2.92
CA THR A 191 4.44 -17.52 2.29
C THR A 191 5.70 -16.79 2.77
N ASP A 192 5.56 -15.73 3.57
CA ASP A 192 6.70 -15.03 4.15
C ASP A 192 7.31 -15.82 5.32
N PRO A 193 8.62 -15.61 5.60
CA PRO A 193 9.27 -16.24 6.74
C PRO A 193 8.52 -16.01 8.05
N HIS A 194 8.29 -17.08 8.81
CA HIS A 194 7.63 -17.08 10.13
C HIS A 194 6.13 -16.74 10.16
N ALA A 195 5.44 -16.69 9.00
CA ALA A 195 4.03 -16.30 8.92
C ALA A 195 3.01 -17.46 8.89
N GLN A 196 3.48 -18.72 8.84
CA GLN A 196 2.64 -19.89 8.53
C GLN A 196 1.42 -20.06 9.44
N ASN A 197 1.57 -19.77 10.73
CA ASN A 197 0.54 -19.96 11.76
C ASN A 197 -0.13 -18.66 12.21
N GLN A 198 0.17 -17.53 11.54
CA GLN A 198 -0.45 -16.25 11.88
C GLN A 198 -1.94 -16.27 11.51
N VAL A 199 -2.70 -15.42 12.20
CA VAL A 199 -4.13 -15.19 11.97
C VAL A 199 -4.38 -13.70 11.70
N ALA A 200 -5.59 -13.34 11.26
CA ALA A 200 -5.91 -11.97 10.86
C ALA A 200 -5.71 -10.93 11.98
N PHE A 201 -5.99 -11.30 13.23
CA PHE A 201 -5.77 -10.47 14.42
C PHE A 201 -4.94 -11.28 15.42
N ASP A 202 -3.66 -10.94 15.52
CA ASP A 202 -2.65 -11.74 16.19
C ASP A 202 -1.84 -10.86 17.16
N PRO A 203 -2.08 -10.94 18.49
CA PRO A 203 -1.27 -10.22 19.47
C PRO A 203 0.21 -10.52 19.28
N THR A 204 1.06 -9.52 19.50
CA THR A 204 2.51 -9.74 19.53
C THR A 204 2.91 -10.82 20.51
N ASP A 205 3.97 -11.57 20.17
CA ASP A 205 4.48 -12.67 21.00
C ASP A 205 5.03 -12.17 22.35
N ASN A 206 5.15 -13.08 23.32
CA ASN A 206 5.75 -12.76 24.62
C ASN A 206 7.15 -12.15 24.45
N GLY A 207 7.38 -11.03 25.16
CA GLY A 207 8.62 -10.28 25.10
C GLY A 207 8.67 -9.23 23.99
N TRP A 208 7.68 -9.16 23.09
CA TRP A 208 7.50 -8.01 22.19
C TRP A 208 6.64 -6.91 22.84
N PRO A 209 6.72 -5.66 22.36
CA PRO A 209 5.82 -4.58 22.77
C PRO A 209 4.35 -4.98 22.54
N ASN A 210 3.49 -4.80 23.53
CA ASN A 210 2.10 -5.27 23.49
C ASN A 210 1.25 -4.46 22.51
N VAL A 211 0.97 -5.03 21.34
CA VAL A 211 0.10 -4.45 20.31
C VAL A 211 -0.62 -5.56 19.55
N MET A 212 -1.82 -5.28 19.03
CA MET A 212 -2.48 -6.19 18.09
C MET A 212 -1.84 -6.08 16.71
N ARG A 213 -1.29 -7.17 16.18
CA ARG A 213 -0.93 -7.24 14.75
C ARG A 213 -2.18 -7.58 13.97
N VAL A 214 -2.44 -6.81 12.92
CA VAL A 214 -3.53 -7.10 11.99
C VAL A 214 -2.91 -7.44 10.64
N HIS A 215 -3.29 -8.59 10.07
CA HIS A 215 -2.72 -9.18 8.85
C HIS A 215 -3.78 -9.30 7.74
N PRO A 216 -4.14 -8.22 7.04
CA PRO A 216 -5.29 -8.20 6.14
C PRO A 216 -5.08 -8.97 4.84
N ILE A 217 -3.82 -9.18 4.45
CA ILE A 217 -3.43 -9.80 3.18
C ILE A 217 -2.76 -11.17 3.38
N LEU A 218 -2.96 -11.80 4.54
CA LEU A 218 -2.20 -13.00 4.91
C LEU A 218 -2.33 -14.13 3.87
N ASP A 219 -3.51 -14.33 3.30
CA ASP A 219 -3.79 -15.41 2.34
C ASP A 219 -3.67 -14.98 0.87
N TRP A 220 -2.97 -13.89 0.60
CA TRP A 220 -2.66 -13.47 -0.78
C TRP A 220 -1.47 -14.24 -1.34
N GLU A 221 -1.56 -14.63 -2.60
CA GLU A 221 -0.43 -15.18 -3.35
C GLU A 221 0.31 -14.10 -4.15
N TYR A 222 1.50 -14.45 -4.65
CA TYR A 222 2.31 -13.52 -5.46
C TYR A 222 1.56 -12.99 -6.67
N VAL A 223 0.80 -13.86 -7.35
CA VAL A 223 -0.01 -13.52 -8.50
C VAL A 223 -1.16 -12.58 -8.14
N ASP A 224 -1.76 -12.72 -6.95
CA ASP A 224 -2.85 -11.87 -6.50
C ASP A 224 -2.38 -10.43 -6.30
N ILE A 225 -1.20 -10.26 -5.67
CA ILE A 225 -0.58 -8.96 -5.44
C ILE A 225 -0.40 -8.21 -6.76
N TRP A 226 0.22 -8.85 -7.75
CA TRP A 226 0.43 -8.21 -9.05
C TRP A 226 -0.87 -8.02 -9.81
N THR A 227 -1.78 -8.99 -9.77
CA THR A 227 -3.10 -8.85 -10.41
C THR A 227 -3.81 -7.61 -9.90
N TYR A 228 -3.83 -7.39 -8.57
CA TYR A 228 -4.45 -6.20 -7.98
C TYR A 228 -3.76 -4.90 -8.40
N LEU A 229 -2.43 -4.81 -8.25
CA LEU A 229 -1.68 -3.60 -8.58
C LEU A 229 -1.84 -3.23 -10.06
N LYS A 230 -1.84 -4.21 -10.96
CA LYS A 230 -2.01 -3.98 -12.40
C LYS A 230 -3.45 -3.68 -12.81
N LEU A 231 -4.45 -4.34 -12.24
CA LEU A 231 -5.87 -4.11 -12.55
C LEU A 231 -6.35 -2.71 -12.14
N LEU A 232 -5.79 -2.16 -11.05
CA LEU A 232 -6.16 -0.85 -10.53
C LEU A 232 -5.13 0.24 -10.84
N HIS A 233 -4.08 -0.07 -11.60
CA HIS A 233 -3.00 0.87 -11.93
C HIS A 233 -2.42 1.56 -10.69
N VAL A 234 -2.25 0.80 -9.60
CA VAL A 234 -1.65 1.30 -8.36
C VAL A 234 -0.15 1.43 -8.58
N ASP A 235 0.39 2.62 -8.31
CA ASP A 235 1.83 2.87 -8.40
C ASP A 235 2.60 1.93 -7.46
N TYR A 236 3.77 1.48 -7.92
CA TYR A 236 4.68 0.63 -7.15
C TYR A 236 6.13 1.02 -7.42
N CYS A 237 7.05 0.68 -6.52
CA CYS A 237 8.46 1.02 -6.66
C CYS A 237 9.04 0.51 -8.00
N ARG A 238 9.62 1.41 -8.80
CA ARG A 238 10.20 1.12 -10.13
C ARG A 238 11.28 0.03 -10.15
N LEU A 239 11.85 -0.36 -9.01
CA LEU A 239 12.76 -1.51 -8.96
C LEU A 239 12.06 -2.81 -9.38
N TYR A 240 10.75 -2.93 -9.15
CA TYR A 240 9.99 -4.08 -9.62
C TYR A 240 9.98 -4.18 -11.16
N ASP A 241 10.00 -3.06 -11.89
CA ASP A 241 10.12 -3.09 -13.36
C ASP A 241 11.54 -3.47 -13.84
N LYS A 242 12.54 -3.33 -12.96
CA LYS A 242 13.94 -3.76 -13.20
C LYS A 242 14.20 -5.22 -12.77
N GLY A 243 13.15 -6.01 -12.57
CA GLY A 243 13.24 -7.44 -12.26
C GLY A 243 13.51 -7.78 -10.80
N TYR A 244 13.47 -6.82 -9.88
CA TYR A 244 13.50 -7.13 -8.45
C TYR A 244 12.14 -7.68 -8.02
N THR A 245 12.10 -8.84 -7.36
CA THR A 245 10.83 -9.48 -6.94
C THR A 245 10.58 -9.40 -5.43
N SER A 246 11.62 -9.08 -4.65
CA SER A 246 11.60 -8.86 -3.20
C SER A 246 12.63 -7.79 -2.84
N LEU A 247 12.23 -6.75 -2.09
CA LEU A 247 13.07 -5.58 -1.80
C LEU A 247 13.53 -5.50 -0.35
N GLY A 248 14.82 -5.24 -0.12
CA GLY A 248 15.39 -4.86 1.17
C GLY A 248 16.65 -4.06 0.94
N GLY A 249 17.74 -4.35 1.68
CA GLY A 249 18.98 -3.58 1.56
C GLY A 249 19.70 -3.77 0.22
N ILE A 250 20.44 -2.75 -0.21
CA ILE A 250 21.27 -2.78 -1.43
C ILE A 250 22.26 -3.94 -1.37
N SER A 251 22.89 -4.19 -0.21
CA SER A 251 23.91 -5.22 -0.03
C SER A 251 23.37 -6.65 -0.18
N ASN A 252 22.08 -6.85 0.05
CA ASN A 252 21.46 -8.19 0.12
C ASN A 252 20.39 -8.45 -0.96
N THR A 253 20.18 -7.52 -1.88
CA THR A 253 19.13 -7.62 -2.89
C THR A 253 19.67 -7.43 -4.30
N MET A 254 19.33 -8.35 -5.20
CA MET A 254 19.61 -8.29 -6.64
C MET A 254 18.35 -8.60 -7.46
N PRO A 255 18.30 -8.24 -8.75
CA PRO A 255 17.23 -8.69 -9.64
C PRO A 255 17.09 -10.21 -9.63
N ASN A 256 15.87 -10.70 -9.83
CA ASN A 256 15.59 -12.13 -9.80
C ASN A 256 16.22 -12.84 -11.00
N PRO A 257 17.09 -13.85 -10.81
CA PRO A 257 17.73 -14.58 -11.90
C PRO A 257 16.73 -15.20 -12.89
N ALA A 258 15.54 -15.60 -12.43
CA ALA A 258 14.50 -16.19 -13.27
C ALA A 258 13.88 -15.20 -14.27
N LEU A 259 14.10 -13.90 -14.08
CA LEU A 259 13.60 -12.84 -14.95
C LEU A 259 14.65 -12.32 -15.94
N ARG A 260 15.87 -12.88 -15.94
CA ARG A 260 16.94 -12.41 -16.83
C ARG A 260 16.57 -12.65 -18.30
N LYS A 261 16.70 -11.62 -19.13
CA LYS A 261 16.47 -11.74 -20.58
C LYS A 261 17.63 -12.51 -21.22
N GLN A 262 17.31 -13.46 -22.10
CA GLN A 262 18.33 -14.29 -22.78
C GLN A 262 19.12 -13.49 -23.82
N GLU A 263 18.49 -12.49 -24.45
CA GLU A 263 19.04 -11.78 -25.60
C GLU A 263 19.91 -10.58 -25.22
N ILE A 264 19.70 -10.00 -24.03
CA ILE A 264 20.39 -8.76 -23.62
C ILE A 264 21.03 -8.97 -22.22
N PRO A 265 22.37 -8.88 -22.11
CA PRO A 265 23.05 -8.95 -20.83
C PRO A 265 22.53 -7.89 -19.85
N ASP A 266 22.35 -8.30 -18.59
CA ASP A 266 21.95 -7.44 -17.46
C ASP A 266 20.58 -6.76 -17.55
N GLU A 267 19.75 -7.14 -18.53
CA GLU A 267 18.34 -6.79 -18.56
C GLU A 267 17.45 -7.88 -17.97
N TYR A 268 16.40 -7.44 -17.28
CA TYR A 268 15.43 -8.31 -16.62
C TYR A 268 14.01 -7.95 -17.06
N LEU A 269 13.14 -8.95 -17.07
CA LEU A 269 11.70 -8.76 -17.17
C LEU A 269 11.17 -8.15 -15.86
N PRO A 270 10.06 -7.39 -15.90
CA PRO A 270 9.40 -6.90 -14.70
C PRO A 270 8.97 -8.02 -13.75
N ALA A 271 8.88 -7.69 -12.46
CA ALA A 271 8.55 -8.63 -11.38
C ALA A 271 7.23 -9.39 -11.60
N TYR A 272 6.20 -8.72 -12.13
CA TYR A 272 4.91 -9.35 -12.41
C TYR A 272 4.97 -10.44 -13.50
N MET A 273 6.10 -10.60 -14.20
CA MET A 273 6.32 -11.68 -15.16
C MET A 273 6.92 -12.95 -14.53
N LEU A 274 7.20 -12.95 -13.21
CA LEU A 274 7.69 -14.14 -12.53
C LEU A 274 6.61 -15.23 -12.51
N GLN A 275 6.91 -16.38 -13.11
CA GLN A 275 5.97 -17.50 -13.25
C GLN A 275 5.86 -18.36 -11.99
N ASP A 276 6.99 -18.56 -11.30
CA ASP A 276 7.07 -19.42 -10.11
C ASP A 276 7.22 -18.56 -8.85
N ALA A 277 6.13 -18.44 -8.09
CA ALA A 277 6.07 -17.65 -6.87
C ALA A 277 7.06 -18.14 -5.79
N SER A 278 7.45 -19.42 -5.79
CA SER A 278 8.43 -19.94 -4.83
C SER A 278 9.82 -19.30 -4.99
N GLN A 279 10.08 -18.73 -6.17
CA GLN A 279 11.33 -18.06 -6.51
C GLN A 279 11.33 -16.57 -6.18
N GLU A 280 10.26 -16.03 -5.58
CA GLU A 280 10.12 -14.60 -5.27
C GLU A 280 11.36 -14.03 -4.55
N ARG A 281 11.99 -14.83 -3.69
CA ARG A 281 13.14 -14.40 -2.87
C ARG A 281 14.50 -14.85 -3.41
N ASN A 282 14.58 -15.40 -4.63
CA ASN A 282 15.86 -15.87 -5.21
C ASN A 282 16.85 -14.73 -5.48
N GLY A 283 16.38 -13.49 -5.57
CA GLY A 283 17.22 -12.28 -5.59
C GLY A 283 17.74 -11.84 -4.22
N ARG A 284 17.49 -12.59 -3.14
CA ARG A 284 17.98 -12.28 -1.79
C ARG A 284 19.23 -13.07 -1.47
N ARG A 285 20.31 -12.38 -1.08
CA ARG A 285 21.45 -13.07 -0.46
C ARG A 285 21.07 -13.52 0.93
N GLN A 286 21.37 -14.77 1.26
CA GLN A 286 21.29 -15.21 2.65
C GLN A 286 22.32 -14.43 3.46
N THR A 287 21.86 -13.63 4.42
CA THR A 287 22.76 -13.11 5.45
C THR A 287 23.25 -14.31 6.26
N LYS A 288 24.56 -14.59 6.25
CA LYS A 288 25.14 -15.46 7.26
C LYS A 288 24.79 -14.82 8.60
N ARG A 289 23.98 -15.51 9.43
CA ARG A 289 23.74 -15.07 10.80
C ARG A 289 25.12 -14.94 11.47
N SER A 290 25.55 -13.73 11.79
CA SER A 290 26.55 -13.54 12.84
C SER A 290 25.92 -14.14 14.09
N HIS A 291 26.42 -15.31 14.49
CA HIS A 291 26.22 -15.78 15.85
C HIS A 291 27.09 -14.88 16.71
N ASP A 292 26.46 -13.93 17.39
CA ASP A 292 26.96 -13.30 18.62
C ASP A 292 25.75 -13.03 19.51
#